data_AF-C8RWE8-F1
#
_entry.id   AF-C8RWE8-F1
#
_cell.length_a   1.000
_cell.length_b   1.000
_cell.length_c   1.000
_cell.angle_alpha   90.00
_cell.angle_beta   90.00
_cell.angle_gamma   90.00
#
_symmetry.space_group_name_H-M   'P 1'
#
loop_
_entity.id
_entity.type
_entity.pdbx_description
1 polymer ?
#
loop_
_entity_poly.entity_id
_entity_poly.type
_entity_poly.pdbx_seq_one_letter_code
_entity_poly.pdbx_strand_id
1 'polypeptide(L)' 'MTKALFRRLFPLFVTREDAELAYLNQSVSLYDLERREAEIARGKFAGF' A
#
# COMPACT_ATOMS: atom_id res chain seq x y z
N MET A 1 -21.04 14.98 15.04
CA MET A 1 -19.72 14.80 15.67
C MET A 1 -19.68 13.40 16.26
N THR A 2 -18.73 12.50 16.07
CA THR A 2 -17.45 12.49 15.35
C THR A 2 -17.07 11.01 15.29
N LYS A 3 -17.31 10.30 14.16
CA LYS A 3 -16.78 8.93 13.95
C LYS A 3 -15.25 8.87 14.12
N ALA A 4 -14.59 10.03 14.00
CA ALA A 4 -13.18 10.22 14.27
C ALA A 4 -12.75 9.96 15.73
N LEU A 5 -13.66 10.07 16.71
CA LEU A 5 -13.30 9.91 18.13
C LEU A 5 -13.14 8.42 18.52
N PHE A 6 -13.94 7.53 17.94
CA PHE A 6 -13.89 6.09 18.20
C PHE A 6 -12.60 5.42 17.72
N ARG A 7 -11.96 5.95 16.67
CA ARG A 7 -10.67 5.44 16.14
C ARG A 7 -9.46 5.76 17.03
N ARG A 8 -9.60 6.64 18.02
CA ARG A 8 -8.51 7.10 18.89
C ARG A 8 -8.42 6.32 20.21
N LEU A 9 -9.46 5.57 20.55
CA LEU A 9 -9.61 4.88 21.85
C LEU A 9 -9.23 3.39 21.82
N PHE A 10 -9.18 2.79 20.63
CA PHE A 10 -8.64 1.46 20.44
C PHE A 10 -7.45 1.61 19.50
N PRO A 11 -6.19 1.48 19.95
CA PRO A 11 -5.17 1.10 18.99
C PRO A 11 -5.66 -0.22 18.43
N LEU A 12 -6.15 -0.24 17.19
CA LEU A 12 -6.38 -1.48 16.46
C LEU A 12 -5.12 -2.30 16.73
N PHE A 13 -5.26 -3.50 17.29
CA PHE A 13 -4.14 -4.36 17.61
C PHE A 13 -3.33 -4.59 16.33
N VAL A 14 -2.32 -3.75 16.08
CA VAL A 14 -1.45 -3.86 14.91
C VAL A 14 -0.54 -5.02 15.22
N THR A 15 -0.78 -6.14 14.55
CA THR A 15 0.09 -7.30 14.69
C THR A 15 1.44 -6.98 14.05
N ARG A 16 2.49 -7.73 14.41
CA ARG A 16 3.80 -7.58 13.76
C ARG A 16 3.69 -7.71 12.24
N GLU A 17 2.84 -8.65 11.80
CA GLU A 17 2.54 -8.90 10.40
C GLU A 17 1.90 -7.67 9.74
N ASP A 18 0.93 -7.02 10.40
CA ASP A 18 0.32 -5.79 9.87
C ASP A 18 1.33 -4.64 9.74
N ALA A 19 2.24 -4.50 10.70
CA ALA A 19 3.28 -3.46 10.67
C ALA A 19 4.31 -3.72 9.55
N GLU A 20 4.71 -4.98 9.37
CA GLU A 20 5.60 -5.40 8.29
C GLU A 20 4.95 -5.19 6.92
N LEU A 21 3.68 -5.57 6.78
CA LEU A 21 2.91 -5.39 5.56
C LEU A 21 2.67 -3.91 5.25
N ALA A 22 2.43 -3.07 6.28
CA ALA A 22 2.36 -1.62 6.13
C ALA A 22 3.69 -1.01 5.72
N TYR A 23 4.81 -1.48 6.27
CA TYR A 23 6.16 -1.05 5.89
C TYR A 23 6.48 -1.41 4.43
N LEU A 24 6.19 -2.66 4.03
CA LEU A 24 6.34 -3.12 2.65
C LEU A 24 5.45 -2.32 1.70
N ASN A 25 4.19 -2.07 2.07
CA ASN A 25 3.28 -1.24 1.27
C ASN A 25 3.74 0.23 1.20
N GLN A 26 4.36 0.77 2.25
CA GLN A 26 4.96 2.11 2.19
C GLN A 26 6.18 2.17 1.27
N SER A 27 6.92 1.08 1.14
CA SER A 27 8.08 1.00 0.24
C SER A 27 7.69 0.98 -1.24
N VAL A 28 6.41 0.80 -1.56
CA VAL A 28 5.88 0.87 -2.92
C VAL A 28 5.08 2.16 -3.08
N SER A 29 5.64 3.11 -3.82
CA SER A 29 4.90 4.33 -4.16
C SER A 29 3.75 4.00 -5.11
N LEU A 30 2.58 4.65 -4.95
CA LEU A 30 1.50 4.60 -5.94
C LEU A 30 2.01 4.99 -7.33
N TYR A 31 2.94 5.94 -7.39
CA TYR A 31 3.61 6.32 -8.63
C TYR A 31 4.37 5.17 -9.29
N ASP A 32 5.04 4.32 -8.50
CA ASP A 32 5.78 3.18 -9.02
C ASP A 32 4.85 2.07 -9.54
N LEU A 33 3.68 1.91 -8.91
CA LEU A 33 2.62 1.02 -9.39
C LEU A 33 2.06 1.49 -10.73
N GLU A 34 1.62 2.74 -10.81
CA GLU A 34 1.09 3.35 -12.05
C GLU A 34 2.11 3.30 -13.18
N ARG A 35 3.38 3.59 -12.86
CA ARG A 35 4.48 3.49 -13.82
C ARG A 35 4.67 2.07 -14.31
N ARG A 36 4.65 1.07 -13.43
CA ARG A 36 4.77 -0.36 -13.82
C ARG A 36 3.61 -0.81 -14.68
N GLU A 37 2.38 -0.40 -14.36
CA GLU A 37 1.20 -0.70 -15.18
C GLU A 37 1.35 -0.10 -16.59
N ALA A 38 1.82 1.14 -16.70
CA ALA A 38 2.09 1.78 -17.99
C ALA A 38 3.20 1.06 -18.77
N GLU A 39 4.24 0.57 -18.10
CA GLU A 39 5.31 -0.21 -18.71
C GLU A 39 4.82 -1.58 -19.24
N ILE A 40 3.94 -2.25 -18.50
CA ILE A 40 3.28 -3.49 -18.91
C ILE A 40 2.39 -3.23 -20.13
N ALA A 41 1.54 -2.20 -20.08
CA ALA A 41 0.65 -1.84 -21.19
C ALA A 41 1.41 -1.48 -22.48
N ARG A 42 2.62 -0.91 -22.34
CA ARG A 42 3.53 -0.63 -23.47
C ARG A 42 4.28 -1.86 -23.98
N GLY A 43 4.04 -3.04 -23.41
CA GLY A 43 4.68 -4.28 -23.83
C GLY A 43 6.16 -4.37 -23.44
N LYS A 44 6.62 -3.62 -22.43
CA LYS A 44 8.04 -3.62 -21.99
C LYS A 44 8.55 -5.03 -21.64
N PHE A 45 7.65 -5.93 -21.24
CA PHE A 45 7.96 -7.31 -20.87
C PHE A 45 7.55 -8.35 -21.93
N ALA A 46 7.13 -7.94 -23.13
CA ALA A 46 6.62 -8.86 -24.16
C ALA A 46 7.68 -9.77 -24.82
N GLY A 47 8.94 -9.73 -24.34
CA GLY A 47 10.06 -10.51 -24.87
C GLY A 47 10.95 -11.15 -23.82
N PHE A 48 10.45 -11.32 -22.58
CA PHE A 48 11.09 -12.10 -21.52
C PHE A 48 10.30 -13.37 -21.24
#